data_AF-A0A0B5QMZ8-F1
#
_entry.id   AF-A0A0B5QMZ8-F1
#
_cell.length_a   1.000
_cell.length_b   1.000
_cell.length_c   1.000
_cell.angle_alpha   90.00
_cell.angle_beta   90.00
_cell.angle_gamma   90.00
#
_symmetry.space_group_name_H-M   'P 1'
#
loop_
_entity.id
_entity.type
_entity.pdbx_description
1 polymer ?
#
loop_
_entity_poly.entity_id
_entity_poly.type
_entity_poly.pdbx_seq_one_letter_code
_entity_poly.pdbx_strand_id
1 'polypeptide(L)' 'MIKLIKEIFNTENLKKAMVYGAMANPNIGTVELEHLSNVLRNMDVKNINKSINKEVNIKKVA' A
#
# COMPACT_ATOMS: atom_id res chain seq x y z
N MET A 1 -22.67 8.72 0.38
CA MET A 1 -21.62 8.92 1.41
C MET A 1 -20.81 7.65 1.68
N ILE A 2 -21.42 6.53 2.07
CA ILE A 2 -20.70 5.25 2.29
C ILE A 2 -19.95 4.75 1.04
N LYS A 3 -20.54 4.87 -0.15
CA LYS A 3 -19.86 4.52 -1.42
C LYS A 3 -18.60 5.35 -1.66
N LEU A 4 -18.69 6.67 -1.48
CA LEU A 4 -17.57 7.60 -1.64
C LEU A 4 -16.41 7.28 -0.68
N ILE A 5 -16.73 7.03 0.58
CA ILE A 5 -15.71 6.65 1.59
C ILE A 5 -15.01 5.35 1.16
N LYS A 6 -15.77 4.34 0.72
CA LYS A 6 -15.19 3.07 0.24
C LYS A 6 -14.30 3.27 -0.98
N GLU A 7 -14.63 4.18 -1.88
CA GLU A 7 -13.82 4.48 -3.06
C GLU A 7 -12.54 5.26 -2.73
N ILE A 8 -12.59 6.21 -1.78
CA ILE A 8 -11.43 6.98 -1.32
C ILE A 8 -10.41 6.07 -0.63
N PHE A 9 -10.88 5.14 0.22
CA PHE A 9 -10.02 4.20 0.94
C PHE A 9 -9.76 2.90 0.17
N ASN A 10 -10.11 2.83 -1.11
CA ASN A 10 -9.82 1.68 -1.94
C ASN A 10 -8.33 1.68 -2.33
N THR A 11 -7.59 0.69 -1.84
CA THR A 11 -6.15 0.52 -2.11
C THR A 11 -5.85 0.44 -3.62
N GLU A 12 -6.74 -0.14 -4.42
CA GLU A 12 -6.54 -0.25 -5.86
C GLU A 12 -6.67 1.11 -6.56
N ASN A 13 -7.59 1.96 -6.11
CA ASN A 13 -7.71 3.33 -6.59
C ASN A 13 -6.47 4.15 -6.22
N LEU A 14 -5.94 3.96 -5.00
CA LEU A 14 -4.69 4.57 -4.57
C LEU A 14 -3.52 4.16 -5.46
N LYS A 15 -3.36 2.86 -5.74
CA LYS A 15 -2.31 2.35 -6.64
C LYS A 15 -2.41 2.97 -8.04
N LYS A 16 -3.62 3.03 -8.61
CA LYS A 16 -3.87 3.67 -9.91
C LYS A 16 -3.47 5.14 -9.88
N ALA A 17 -3.90 5.90 -8.87
CA ALA A 17 -3.55 7.31 -8.72
C ALA A 17 -2.03 7.55 -8.63
N MET A 18 -1.32 6.69 -7.90
CA MET A 18 0.15 6.77 -7.81
C MET A 18 0.85 6.50 -9.15
N VAL A 19 0.39 5.50 -9.92
CA VAL A 19 0.92 5.24 -11.27
C VAL A 19 0.66 6.42 -12.19
N TYR A 20 -0.55 6.98 -12.20
CA TYR A 20 -0.87 8.14 -13.03
C TYR A 20 -0.04 9.36 -12.66
N GLY A 21 0.10 9.66 -11.35
CA GLY A 21 0.93 10.76 -10.88
C GLY A 21 2.41 10.59 -11.24
N ALA A 22 2.91 9.35 -11.17
CA ALA A 22 4.26 9.02 -11.59
C ALA A 22 4.46 9.21 -13.10
N MET A 23 3.53 8.74 -13.95
CA MET A 23 3.58 8.95 -15.39
C MET A 23 3.45 10.43 -15.81
N ALA A 24 2.76 11.24 -15.02
CA ALA A 24 2.64 12.67 -15.24
C ALA A 24 3.89 13.46 -14.79
N ASN A 25 4.83 12.82 -14.09
CA ASN A 25 6.07 13.46 -13.67
C ASN A 25 7.11 13.39 -14.80
N PRO A 26 7.49 14.53 -15.42
CA PRO A 26 8.43 14.55 -16.55
C PRO A 26 9.85 14.12 -16.17
N ASN A 27 10.17 14.08 -14.88
CA ASN A 27 11.50 13.71 -14.37
C ASN A 27 11.59 12.25 -13.91
N ILE A 28 10.53 11.45 -14.08
CA ILE A 28 10.58 10.05 -13.67
C ILE A 28 11.41 9.24 -14.66
N GLY A 29 12.39 8.51 -14.15
CA GLY A 29 13.13 7.52 -14.93
C GLY A 29 12.43 6.16 -14.95
N THR A 30 12.90 5.29 -15.84
CA THR A 30 12.37 3.92 -15.98
C THR A 30 12.63 3.08 -14.74
N VAL A 31 13.75 3.27 -14.07
CA VAL A 31 14.15 2.55 -12.84
C VAL A 31 13.23 2.93 -11.67
N GLU A 32 12.92 4.21 -11.51
CA GLU A 32 12.02 4.72 -10.49
C GLU A 32 10.59 4.22 -10.71
N LEU A 33 10.16 4.16 -11.97
CA LEU A 33 8.85 3.64 -12.36
C LEU A 33 8.75 2.12 -12.07
N GLU A 34 9.79 1.35 -12.39
CA GLU A 34 9.85 -0.08 -12.11
C GLU A 34 9.84 -0.34 -10.59
N HIS A 35 10.64 0.43 -9.84
CA HIS A 35 10.65 0.37 -8.39
C HIS A 35 9.27 0.68 -7.80
N LEU A 36 8.60 1.75 -8.27
CA LEU A 36 7.25 2.09 -7.86
C LEU A 36 6.27 0.94 -8.15
N SER A 37 6.32 0.37 -9.35
CA SER A 37 5.47 -0.77 -9.75
C SER A 37 5.65 -1.96 -8.80
N ASN A 38 6.90 -2.29 -8.46
CA ASN A 38 7.22 -3.36 -7.51
C ASN A 38 6.71 -3.06 -6.09
N VAL A 39 6.82 -1.82 -5.61
CA VAL A 39 6.27 -1.41 -4.31
C VAL A 39 4.74 -1.55 -4.29
N LEU A 40 4.05 -1.04 -5.31
CA LEU A 40 2.59 -1.07 -5.40
C LEU A 40 2.03 -2.51 -5.51
N ARG A 41 2.73 -3.40 -6.23
CA ARG A 41 2.38 -4.84 -6.30
C ARG A 41 2.48 -5.53 -4.94
N ASN A 42 3.52 -5.22 -4.17
CA ASN A 42 3.78 -5.83 -2.87
C ASN A 42 3.03 -5.17 -1.71
N MET A 43 2.28 -4.09 -1.95
CA MET A 43 1.54 -3.34 -0.93
C MET A 43 0.48 -4.19 -0.22
N ASP A 44 -0.17 -5.12 -0.92
CA ASP A 44 -1.19 -6.02 -0.31
C ASP A 44 -0.54 -7.25 0.37
N VAL A 45 0.69 -7.58 -0.02
CA VAL A 45 1.44 -8.74 0.47
C VAL A 45 1.97 -8.51 1.89
N LYS A 46 2.13 -7.23 2.30
CA LYS A 46 2.37 -6.85 3.69
C LYS A 46 1.09 -6.99 4.51
N ASN A 47 0.68 -8.23 4.69
CA ASN A 47 -0.41 -8.67 5.52
C ASN A 47 -0.14 -8.24 6.97
N ILE A 48 -0.90 -7.25 7.44
CA ILE A 48 -0.87 -6.68 8.80
C ILE A 48 -1.05 -7.76 9.90
N ASN A 49 -1.51 -8.96 9.52
CA ASN A 49 -1.64 -10.11 10.42
C ASN A 49 -0.33 -10.62 11.05
N LYS A 50 0.85 -10.16 10.60
CA LYS A 50 2.14 -10.51 11.23
C LYS A 50 2.52 -9.63 12.42
N SER A 51 1.98 -8.41 12.54
CA SER A 51 2.29 -7.52 13.68
C SER A 51 1.33 -7.71 14.86
N ILE A 52 0.04 -8.00 14.60
CA ILE A 52 -0.97 -8.15 15.66
C ILE A 52 -0.71 -9.38 16.54
N ASN A 53 -0.23 -10.49 15.97
CA ASN A 53 0.03 -11.72 16.73
C ASN A 53 1.32 -11.71 17.57
N LYS A 54 2.24 -10.75 17.36
CA LYS A 54 3.49 -10.68 18.14
C LYS A 54 3.35 -9.92 19.46
N GLU A 55 2.39 -9.01 19.59
CA GLU A 55 2.21 -8.20 20.79
C GLU A 55 1.28 -8.82 21.84
N VAL A 56 0.38 -9.73 21.45
CA VAL A 56 -0.58 -10.34 22.39
C VAL A 56 0.07 -11.42 23.27
N ASN A 57 1.25 -11.94 22.89
CA ASN A 57 1.89 -13.06 23.61
C ASN A 57 2.98 -12.63 24.63
N ILE A 58 3.08 -11.34 24.99
CA ILE A 58 4.07 -10.85 25.98
C ILE A 58 3.42 -10.48 27.34
N LYS A 59 2.08 -10.47 27.45
CA LYS A 59 1.39 -10.12 28.72
C LYS A 59 0.82 -11.30 29.52
N LYS A 60 1.29 -12.53 29.28
CA LYS A 60 0.85 -13.71 30.06
C LYS A 60 1.97 -14.71 30.32
N VAL A 61 3.04 -14.30 31.00
CA VAL A 61 3.92 -15.22 31.72
C VAL A 61 4.40 -14.58 33.02
N ALA A 62 3.98 -15.22 34.12
CA ALA A 62 4.40 -15.13 35.53
C ALA A 62 4.33 -13.78 36.25
#